data_AF-A0A1Y1K9C4-F1
#
_entry.id   AF-A0A1Y1K9C4-F1
#
_cell.length_a   1.000
_cell.length_b   1.000
_cell.length_c   1.000
_cell.angle_alpha   90.00
_cell.angle_beta   90.00
_cell.angle_gamma   90.00
#
_symmetry.space_group_name_H-M   'P 1'
#
loop_
_entity.id
_entity.type
_entity.pdbx_description
1 polymer ?
#
loop_
_entity_poly.entity_id
_entity_poly.type
_entity_poly.pdbx_seq_one_letter_code
_entity_poly.pdbx_strand_id
1 'polypeptide(L)'
;MELQYVYQKKRAEFGRQCIFSDKGPDLIDNYAANKELGQNYILQDPVSQGSQCGPILAEHELNTTRANFVNCGINHIEGGWPKDVNKDDEEQTKRYRRKIEKDDAYNPIIMQLCKVRMIQT
;
A
#
# COMPACT_ATOMS: atom_id res chain seq x y z
N MET A 1 10.95 -40.40 -5.29
CA MET A 1 11.39 -39.66 -6.49
C MET A 1 10.82 -38.26 -6.34
N GLU A 2 11.66 -37.28 -6.02
CA GLU A 2 11.24 -35.89 -5.85
C GLU A 2 11.04 -35.28 -7.23
N LEU A 3 9.80 -34.86 -7.53
CA LEU A 3 9.44 -34.28 -8.82
C LEU A 3 9.86 -32.81 -8.80
N GLN A 4 11.11 -32.55 -9.18
CA GLN A 4 11.64 -31.19 -9.23
C GLN A 4 11.16 -30.49 -10.50
N TYR A 5 10.20 -29.56 -10.36
CA TYR A 5 9.72 -28.75 -11.46
C TYR A 5 10.62 -27.52 -11.64
N VAL A 6 11.33 -27.43 -12.77
CA VAL A 6 12.25 -26.32 -13.07
C VAL A 6 11.56 -25.35 -14.02
N TYR A 7 11.33 -24.11 -13.56
CA TYR A 7 10.83 -23.04 -14.42
C TYR A 7 11.91 -22.57 -15.38
N GLN A 8 11.63 -22.62 -16.68
CA GLN A 8 12.57 -22.20 -17.74
C GLN A 8 12.63 -20.68 -17.95
N LYS A 9 11.64 -19.92 -17.46
CA LYS A 9 11.54 -18.46 -17.62
C LYS A 9 11.03 -17.78 -16.37
N LYS A 10 11.46 -16.54 -16.13
CA LYS A 10 11.01 -15.73 -14.99
C LYS A 10 9.62 -15.16 -15.27
N ARG A 11 8.74 -15.05 -14.25
CA ARG A 11 7.38 -14.47 -14.39
C ARG A 11 7.37 -13.10 -15.08
N ALA A 12 8.36 -12.25 -14.79
CA ALA A 12 8.52 -10.92 -15.40
C ALA A 12 8.78 -10.94 -16.93
N GLU A 13 9.07 -12.10 -17.50
CA GLU A 13 9.30 -12.28 -18.94
C GLU A 13 8.04 -12.73 -19.68
N PHE A 14 6.99 -13.12 -18.96
CA PHE A 14 5.70 -13.47 -19.54
C PHE A 14 4.83 -12.21 -19.73
N GLY A 15 4.13 -12.12 -20.86
CA GLY A 15 3.17 -11.05 -21.10
C GLY A 15 3.78 -9.66 -21.32
N ARG A 16 5.04 -9.58 -21.78
CA ARG A 16 5.62 -8.30 -22.23
C ARG A 16 4.69 -7.68 -23.27
N GLN A 17 4.44 -6.38 -23.12
CA GLN A 17 3.59 -5.63 -24.04
C GLN A 17 4.12 -5.79 -25.46
N CYS A 18 3.30 -6.31 -26.37
CA CYS A 18 3.59 -6.28 -27.79
C CYS A 18 3.62 -4.82 -28.23
N ILE A 19 4.79 -4.32 -28.61
CA ILE A 19 4.93 -2.99 -29.21
C ILE A 19 4.69 -3.19 -30.71
N PHE A 20 3.46 -2.95 -31.13
CA PHE A 20 3.13 -2.90 -32.55
C PHE A 20 3.54 -1.52 -33.07
N SER A 21 4.48 -1.50 -34.01
CA SER A 21 4.79 -0.34 -34.83
C SER A 21 4.37 -0.65 -36.25
N ASP A 22 3.91 0.36 -37.01
CA ASP A 22 3.78 0.27 -38.47
C ASP A 22 5.18 0.17 -39.09
N LYS A 23 5.75 -1.03 -38.99
CA LYS A 23 6.93 -1.44 -39.72
C LYS A 23 6.45 -2.18 -40.96
N GLY A 24 7.01 -1.84 -42.11
CA GLY A 24 6.80 -2.64 -43.32
C GLY A 24 7.22 -4.10 -43.09
N PRO A 25 6.89 -5.01 -44.02
CA PRO A 25 7.27 -6.41 -43.88
C PRO A 25 8.80 -6.54 -43.80
N ASP A 26 9.31 -6.89 -42.62
CA ASP A 26 10.70 -7.28 -42.44
C ASP A 26 10.83 -8.74 -42.90
N LEU A 27 11.61 -8.98 -43.95
CA LEU A 27 11.98 -10.35 -44.35
C LEU A 27 13.02 -10.87 -43.35
N ILE A 28 12.55 -11.47 -42.27
CA ILE A 28 13.40 -11.98 -41.19
C ILE A 28 14.20 -13.22 -41.65
N ASP A 29 13.62 -14.02 -42.55
CA ASP A 29 14.26 -15.22 -43.06
C ASP A 29 13.73 -15.58 -44.45
N ASN A 30 14.58 -16.18 -45.29
CA ASN A 30 14.21 -16.63 -46.63
C ASN A 30 14.64 -18.08 -46.85
N TYR A 31 13.70 -19.00 -46.63
CA TYR A 31 13.90 -20.42 -46.89
C TYR A 31 13.34 -20.78 -48.27
N ALA A 32 14.24 -21.16 -49.18
CA ALA A 32 13.82 -21.71 -50.46
C ALA A 32 13.02 -23.01 -50.23
N ALA A 33 11.89 -23.14 -50.91
CA ALA A 33 11.06 -24.35 -50.80
C ALA A 33 11.88 -25.58 -51.21
N ASN A 34 11.89 -26.60 -50.35
CA ASN A 34 12.52 -27.88 -50.67
C ASN A 34 11.69 -28.58 -51.76
N LYS A 35 12.26 -28.67 -52.96
CA LYS A 35 11.60 -29.27 -54.13
C LYS A 35 11.23 -30.73 -53.92
N GLU A 36 12.02 -31.48 -53.16
CA GLU A 36 11.77 -32.89 -52.87
C GLU A 36 10.55 -33.07 -51.95
N LEU A 37 10.39 -32.19 -50.95
CA LEU A 37 9.20 -32.19 -50.10
C LEU A 37 7.94 -31.75 -50.87
N GLY A 38 8.09 -30.81 -51.80
CA GLY A 38 7.00 -30.40 -52.68
C GLY A 38 6.51 -31.52 -53.60
N GLN A 39 7.42 -32.36 -54.11
CA GLN A 39 7.05 -33.53 -54.92
C GLN A 39 6.29 -34.59 -54.11
N ASN A 40 6.60 -34.72 -52.82
CA ASN A 40 5.96 -35.66 -51.90
C ASN A 40 4.75 -35.06 -51.15
N TYR A 41 4.30 -33.86 -51.54
CA TYR A 41 3.16 -33.21 -50.91
C TYR A 41 1.87 -33.95 -51.25
N ILE A 42 1.10 -34.30 -50.23
CA ILE A 42 -0.23 -34.89 -50.36
C ILE A 42 -1.21 -33.94 -49.67
N LEU A 43 -2.17 -33.42 -50.42
CA LEU A 43 -3.25 -32.61 -49.88
C LEU A 43 -4.15 -33.49 -49.00
N GLN A 44 -4.20 -33.18 -47.70
CA GLN A 44 -5.07 -33.87 -46.76
C GLN A 44 -6.34 -33.04 -46.53
N ASP A 45 -7.49 -33.65 -46.77
CA ASP A 45 -8.82 -33.06 -46.54
C ASP A 45 -9.83 -34.19 -46.29
N PRO A 46 -10.32 -34.45 -45.06
CA PRO A 46 -10.05 -33.93 -43.72
C PRO A 46 -8.66 -33.51 -43.25
N VAL A 47 -8.45 -32.33 -42.65
CA VAL A 47 -7.33 -32.14 -41.71
C VAL A 47 -7.85 -32.28 -40.28
N SER A 48 -7.35 -33.26 -39.52
CA SER A 48 -7.57 -33.31 -38.07
C SER A 48 -6.54 -32.42 -37.36
N GLN A 49 -6.97 -31.28 -36.84
CA GLN A 49 -6.17 -30.47 -35.92
C GLN A 49 -6.79 -30.47 -34.53
N GLY A 50 -5.97 -30.75 -33.52
CA GLY A 50 -6.31 -30.52 -32.12
C GLY A 50 -5.90 -29.12 -31.70
N SER A 51 -6.84 -28.32 -31.19
CA SER A 51 -6.53 -27.08 -30.50
C SER A 51 -6.57 -27.30 -28.98
N GLN A 52 -5.52 -26.89 -28.28
CA GLN A 52 -5.50 -26.95 -26.82
C GLN A 52 -6.22 -25.71 -26.25
N CYS A 53 -7.50 -25.84 -25.95
CA CYS A 53 -8.30 -24.83 -25.23
C CYS A 53 -8.14 -24.94 -23.70
N GLY A 54 -6.91 -25.07 -23.22
CA GLY A 54 -6.63 -25.14 -21.78
C GLY A 54 -6.40 -23.75 -21.19
N PRO A 55 -6.90 -23.45 -19.97
CA PRO A 55 -6.50 -22.23 -19.27
C PRO A 55 -5.00 -22.30 -18.94
N ILE A 56 -4.28 -21.21 -19.23
CA ILE A 56 -2.89 -21.05 -18.82
C ILE A 56 -2.88 -20.71 -17.32
N LEU A 57 -2.49 -21.68 -16.49
CA LEU A 57 -2.37 -21.49 -15.03
C LEU A 57 -0.93 -21.12 -14.65
N ALA A 58 -0.79 -20.26 -13.65
CA ALA A 58 0.49 -19.91 -13.04
C ALA A 58 0.32 -19.87 -11.52
N GLU A 59 1.20 -20.56 -10.81
CA GLU A 59 1.25 -20.61 -9.34
C GLU A 59 2.22 -19.55 -8.81
N HIS A 60 1.86 -18.91 -7.69
CA HIS A 60 2.72 -17.95 -6.99
C HIS A 60 2.64 -18.19 -5.49
N GLU A 61 3.78 -18.42 -4.85
CA GLU A 61 3.92 -18.44 -3.39
C GLU A 61 4.63 -17.17 -2.92
N LEU A 62 4.05 -16.48 -1.94
CA LEU A 62 4.61 -15.26 -1.35
C LEU A 62 4.64 -15.40 0.17
N ASN A 63 5.83 -15.25 0.75
CA ASN A 63 6.02 -15.18 2.19
C ASN A 63 6.13 -13.71 2.61
N THR A 64 5.25 -13.26 3.50
CA THR A 64 5.34 -11.91 4.09
C THR A 64 5.99 -11.99 5.46
N THR A 65 6.92 -11.08 5.73
CA THR A 65 7.54 -10.94 7.05
C THR A 65 6.62 -10.15 7.97
N ARG A 66 6.38 -10.66 9.18
CA ARG A 66 5.56 -9.97 10.19
C ARG A 66 6.35 -8.80 10.79
N ALA A 67 5.87 -7.58 10.59
CA ALA A 67 6.39 -6.40 11.26
C ALA A 67 5.71 -6.19 12.62
N ASN A 68 6.50 -5.87 13.65
CA ASN A 68 5.99 -5.52 14.98
C ASN A 68 5.92 -4.00 15.10
N PHE A 69 4.74 -3.48 15.41
CA PHE A 69 4.53 -2.05 15.65
C PHE A 69 4.15 -1.84 17.12
N VAL A 70 4.76 -0.84 17.75
CA VAL A 70 4.43 -0.42 19.11
C VAL A 70 3.94 1.01 19.03
N ASN A 71 2.77 1.27 19.61
CA ASN A 71 2.22 2.62 19.73
C ASN A 71 2.50 3.13 21.15
N CYS A 72 3.28 4.20 21.26
CA CYS A 72 3.59 4.86 22.53
C CYS A 72 2.95 6.25 22.55
N GLY A 73 2.00 6.48 23.46
CA GLY A 73 1.48 7.81 23.78
C GLY A 73 2.09 8.32 25.08
N ILE A 74 2.39 9.61 25.15
CA ILE A 74 2.82 10.28 26.38
C ILE A 74 1.63 11.07 26.92
N ASN A 75 1.21 10.77 28.15
CA ASN A 75 0.21 11.57 28.86
C ASN A 75 0.93 12.52 29.82
N HIS A 76 0.89 13.83 29.54
CA HIS A 76 1.46 14.84 30.44
C HIS A 76 0.46 15.17 31.55
N ILE A 77 0.52 14.43 32.66
CA ILE A 77 -0.32 14.67 33.84
C ILE A 77 0.17 15.91 34.64
N GLU A 78 1.40 16.34 34.40
CA GLU A 78 2.10 17.37 35.18
C GLU A 78 2.15 18.74 34.50
N GLY A 79 1.65 18.83 33.26
CA GLY A 79 1.71 20.05 32.46
C GLY A 79 0.67 21.07 32.89
N GLY A 80 1.07 22.34 33.01
CA GLY A 80 0.15 23.46 33.21
C GLY A 80 0.62 24.52 34.21
N TRP A 81 1.59 24.20 35.05
CA TRP A 81 2.21 25.17 35.95
C TRP A 81 3.29 25.98 35.22
N PRO A 82 3.36 27.30 35.42
CA PRO A 82 4.49 28.09 34.92
C PRO A 82 5.80 27.57 35.48
N LYS A 83 6.90 27.78 34.73
CA LYS A 83 8.26 27.37 35.09
C LYS A 83 8.72 27.77 36.50
N ASP A 84 8.13 28.83 37.06
CA ASP A 84 8.51 29.41 38.35
C ASP A 84 7.62 28.91 39.52
N VAL A 85 6.69 27.99 39.27
CA VAL A 85 5.76 27.44 40.28
C VAL A 85 6.03 25.96 40.47
N ASN A 86 6.48 25.57 41.67
CA ASN A 86 6.60 24.16 42.02
C ASN A 86 5.22 23.58 42.34
N LYS A 87 4.80 22.57 41.58
CA LYS A 87 3.50 21.87 41.76
C LYS A 87 3.43 21.08 43.08
N ASP A 88 4.58 20.62 43.58
CA ASP A 88 4.68 19.80 44.79
C ASP A 88 4.60 20.66 46.07
N ASP A 89 4.74 21.99 45.92
CA ASP A 89 4.58 22.97 46.98
C ASP A 89 3.14 23.54 46.96
N GLU A 90 2.35 23.12 47.95
CA GLU A 90 0.95 23.53 48.07
C GLU A 90 0.80 25.05 48.29
N GLU A 91 1.77 25.71 48.93
CA GLU A 91 1.72 27.15 49.18
C GLU A 91 1.95 27.95 47.89
N GLN A 92 2.91 27.52 47.07
CA GLN A 92 3.16 28.13 45.76
C GLN A 92 1.98 27.98 44.81
N THR A 93 1.37 26.78 44.75
CA THR A 93 0.18 26.56 43.92
C THR A 93 -1.01 27.38 44.40
N LYS A 94 -1.26 27.48 45.71
CA LYS A 94 -2.32 28.34 46.29
C LYS A 94 -2.09 29.82 45.99
N ARG A 95 -0.85 30.31 46.14
CA ARG A 95 -0.50 31.70 45.83
C ARG A 95 -0.71 32.02 44.35
N TYR A 96 -0.32 31.11 43.46
CA TYR A 96 -0.52 31.28 42.02
C TYR A 96 -2.01 31.32 41.66
N ARG A 97 -2.83 30.40 42.20
CA ARG A 97 -4.30 30.41 41.98
C ARG A 97 -4.93 31.73 42.41
N ARG A 98 -4.62 32.22 43.63
CA ARG A 98 -5.12 33.51 44.13
C ARG A 98 -4.67 34.70 43.27
N LYS A 99 -3.47 34.65 42.70
CA LYS A 99 -2.97 35.69 41.79
C LYS A 99 -3.81 35.76 40.51
N ILE A 100 -4.18 34.61 39.95
CA ILE A 100 -5.02 34.52 38.74
C ILE A 100 -6.46 34.95 39.05
N GLU A 101 -7.03 34.52 40.19
CA GLU A 101 -8.39 34.89 40.60
C GLU A 101 -8.57 36.39 40.87
N LYS A 102 -7.47 37.11 41.18
CA LYS A 102 -7.47 38.56 41.38
C LYS A 102 -7.35 39.34 40.06
N ASP A 103 -7.11 38.68 38.94
CA ASP A 103 -7.06 39.35 37.63
C ASP A 103 -8.45 39.91 37.28
N ASP A 104 -8.51 41.18 36.87
CA ASP A 104 -9.76 41.86 36.52
C ASP A 104 -10.50 41.16 35.37
N ALA A 105 -9.76 40.45 34.51
CA ALA A 105 -10.32 39.66 33.42
C ALA A 105 -10.91 38.31 33.87
N TYR A 106 -10.55 37.81 35.06
CA TYR A 106 -10.98 36.48 35.53
C TYR A 106 -12.50 36.39 35.66
N ASN A 107 -13.12 37.30 36.40
CA ASN A 107 -14.56 37.28 36.66
C ASN A 107 -15.41 37.45 35.38
N PRO A 108 -15.13 38.42 34.48
CA PRO A 108 -15.85 38.54 33.21
C PRO A 108 -15.79 37.27 32.34
N ILE A 109 -14.62 36.64 32.23
CA ILE A 109 -14.42 35.43 31.42
C ILE A 109 -15.20 34.25 32.01
N ILE A 110 -15.10 34.04 33.33
CA ILE A 110 -15.84 32.96 34.00
C ILE A 110 -17.35 33.14 33.83
N MET A 111 -17.86 34.36 34.03
CA MET A 111 -19.28 34.66 33.85
C MET A 111 -19.76 34.45 32.41
N GLN A 112 -18.92 34.74 31.41
CA GLN A 112 -19.22 34.44 30.01
C GLN A 112 -19.27 32.93 29.74
N LEU A 113 -18.31 32.17 30.26
CA LEU A 113 -18.27 30.71 30.10
C LEU A 113 -19.44 30.02 30.80
N CYS A 114 -19.87 30.52 31.97
CA CYS A 114 -21.01 29.98 32.70
C CYS A 114 -22.35 30.20 31.97
N LYS A 115 -22.51 31.29 31.21
CA LYS A 115 -23.76 31.58 30.46
C LYS A 115 -24.04 30.56 29.35
N VAL A 116 -23.01 29.96 28.75
CA VAL A 116 -23.15 29.05 27.60
C VAL A 116 -23.82 27.72 27.97
N ARG A 117 -23.80 27.31 29.25
CA ARG A 117 -24.39 26.03 29.70
C ARG A 117 -25.89 26.09 30.05
N MET A 118 -26.53 27.26 30.12
CA MET A 118 -27.96 27.35 30.45
C MET A 118 -28.91 27.27 29.25
N ILE A 119 -28.42 27.09 28.01
CA ILE A 119 -29.26 27.08 26.78
C ILE A 119 -29.38 25.65 26.18
N GLN A 120 -28.94 24.61 26.88
CA GLN A 120 -29.19 23.22 26.47
C GLN A 120 -29.84 22.42 27.59
N THR A 121 -31.12 22.71 27.85
CA THR A 121 -32.08 21.74 28.39
C THR A 121 -33.38 21.90 27.63
#